data_AF-A0A380DJ39-F1
#
_entry.id   AF-A0A380DJ39-F1
#
_cell.length_a   1.000
_cell.length_b   1.000
_cell.length_c   1.000
_cell.angle_alpha   90.00
_cell.angle_beta   90.00
_cell.angle_gamma   90.00
#
_symmetry.space_group_name_H-M   'P 1'
#
loop_
_entity.id
_entity.type
_entity.pdbx_description
1 polymer ?
#
loop_
_entity_poly.entity_id
_entity_poly.type
_entity_poly.pdbx_seq_one_letter_code
_entity_poly.pdbx_strand_id
1 'polypeptide(L)'
;MTHPEMTRYFMTIPEASRLVLQAGALAEGGEVFVLDMGEPVKIVDLARNLIKLSGKKEDDIRITYTGIRPGEKMFEELMNKDEVHPEQVFEKIYRGKVQHMKCNEVEAIIQDIVNDFSKEKLLTMPMAKREIIMFDDKILLITGGTGSFGNAVMKRFLDSNVKEIRIFFTR
;
A
#
# COMPACT_ATOMS: atom_id res chain seq x y z
N MET A 1 9.97 11.96 16.47
CA MET A 1 9.21 10.82 15.89
C MET A 1 7.92 11.34 15.29
N THR A 2 7.39 10.73 14.24
CA THR A 2 6.19 11.24 13.53
C THR A 2 4.88 10.82 14.21
N HIS A 3 4.66 9.52 14.44
CA HIS A 3 3.45 9.00 15.08
C HIS A 3 3.73 7.73 15.91
N PRO A 4 3.05 7.51 17.07
CA PRO A 4 3.27 6.34 17.93
C PRO A 4 2.96 5.00 17.24
N GLU A 5 1.90 4.94 16.46
CA GLU A 5 1.48 3.72 15.74
C GLU A 5 2.18 3.51 14.38
N MET A 6 3.14 4.34 14.00
CA MET A 6 3.81 4.21 12.71
C MET A 6 4.68 2.95 12.66
N THR A 7 4.52 2.14 11.60
CA THR A 7 5.36 0.96 11.35
C THR A 7 6.12 1.07 10.03
N ARG A 8 7.27 0.42 9.96
CA ARG A 8 8.07 0.29 8.73
C ARG A 8 8.65 -1.11 8.63
N TYR A 9 8.82 -1.57 7.40
CA TYR A 9 9.67 -2.72 7.13
C TYR A 9 11.13 -2.30 7.16
N PHE A 10 11.96 -3.21 7.65
CA PHE A 10 13.40 -3.03 7.67
C PHE A 10 14.02 -4.21 6.93
N MET A 11 15.03 -3.90 6.13
CA MET A 11 15.89 -4.88 5.51
C MET A 11 17.33 -4.49 5.80
N THR A 12 18.20 -5.48 5.94
CA THR A 12 19.63 -5.23 6.06
C THR A 12 20.21 -4.85 4.70
N ILE A 13 21.34 -4.14 4.70
CA ILE A 13 22.04 -3.77 3.46
C ILE A 13 22.41 -5.01 2.64
N PRO A 14 22.97 -6.11 3.22
CA PRO A 14 23.26 -7.32 2.45
C PRO A 14 22.01 -7.95 1.82
N GLU A 15 20.86 -7.93 2.50
CA GLU A 15 19.60 -8.42 1.92
C GLU A 15 19.15 -7.59 0.72
N ALA A 16 19.23 -6.27 0.84
CA ALA A 16 18.89 -5.36 -0.26
C ALA A 16 19.84 -5.55 -1.47
N SER A 17 21.15 -5.59 -1.22
CA SER A 17 22.15 -5.83 -2.27
C SER A 17 21.95 -7.19 -2.94
N ARG A 18 21.66 -8.23 -2.15
CA ARG A 18 21.38 -9.57 -2.66
C ARG A 18 20.14 -9.59 -3.54
N LEU A 19 19.04 -8.94 -3.12
CA LEU A 19 17.83 -8.81 -3.93
C LEU A 19 18.16 -8.18 -5.30
N VAL A 20 18.89 -7.07 -5.32
CA VAL A 20 19.24 -6.36 -6.56
C VAL A 20 20.06 -7.26 -7.49
N LEU A 21 21.09 -7.93 -6.97
CA LEU A 21 21.95 -8.81 -7.77
C LEU A 21 21.18 -10.02 -8.31
N GLN A 22 20.34 -10.65 -7.49
CA GLN A 22 19.56 -11.81 -7.88
C GLN A 22 18.45 -11.45 -8.87
N ALA A 23 17.74 -10.34 -8.64
CA ALA A 23 16.76 -9.81 -9.58
C ALA A 23 17.43 -9.51 -10.93
N GLY A 24 18.59 -8.86 -10.93
CA GLY A 24 19.34 -8.57 -12.16
C GLY A 24 19.80 -9.81 -12.93
N ALA A 25 20.13 -10.90 -12.23
CA ALA A 25 20.52 -12.17 -12.84
C ALA A 25 19.34 -12.99 -13.37
N LEU A 26 18.14 -12.82 -12.78
CA LEU A 26 16.93 -13.60 -13.10
C LEU A 26 15.94 -12.86 -14.00
N ALA A 27 16.09 -11.56 -14.19
CA ALA A 27 15.16 -10.75 -14.98
C ALA A 27 15.31 -11.01 -16.47
N GLU A 28 14.20 -11.27 -17.15
CA GLU A 28 14.13 -11.36 -18.62
C GLU A 28 13.52 -10.09 -19.23
N GLY A 29 12.91 -9.24 -18.40
CA GLY A 29 12.36 -7.93 -18.78
C GLY A 29 10.91 -7.78 -18.32
N GLY A 30 10.63 -6.70 -17.60
CA GLY A 30 9.28 -6.36 -17.17
C GLY A 30 8.82 -7.04 -15.89
N GLU A 31 9.65 -7.85 -15.22
CA GLU A 31 9.33 -8.40 -13.90
C GLU A 31 9.57 -7.41 -12.76
N VAL A 32 8.78 -7.55 -11.70
CA VAL A 32 9.01 -6.88 -10.43
C VAL A 32 9.42 -7.94 -9.42
N PHE A 33 10.57 -7.75 -8.76
CA PHE A 33 11.02 -8.64 -7.69
C PHE A 33 10.80 -7.99 -6.33
N VAL A 34 10.28 -8.77 -5.38
CA VAL A 34 9.99 -8.28 -4.02
C VAL A 34 10.61 -9.20 -3.00
N LEU A 35 11.21 -8.60 -1.97
CA LEU A 35 11.72 -9.32 -0.81
C LEU A 35 10.65 -9.34 0.28
N ASP A 36 10.40 -10.52 0.83
CA ASP A 36 9.67 -10.71 2.07
C ASP A 36 10.54 -10.20 3.24
N MET A 37 10.14 -9.04 3.76
CA MET A 37 10.78 -8.37 4.89
C MET A 37 10.21 -8.80 6.25
N GLY A 38 9.35 -9.82 6.29
CA GLY A 38 8.69 -10.29 7.49
C GLY A 38 7.67 -9.30 8.04
N GLU A 39 7.57 -9.21 9.36
CA GLU A 39 6.59 -8.34 10.03
C GLU A 39 7.09 -6.88 10.11
N PRO A 40 6.22 -5.88 9.88
CA PRO A 40 6.58 -4.49 10.01
C PRO A 40 6.83 -4.13 11.49
N VAL A 41 7.84 -3.30 11.73
CA VAL A 41 8.27 -2.92 13.09
C VAL A 41 7.75 -1.53 13.43
N LYS A 42 7.19 -1.35 14.63
CA LYS A 42 6.85 -0.02 15.16
C LYS A 42 8.12 0.82 15.34
N ILE A 43 8.14 2.02 14.76
CA ILE A 43 9.31 2.91 14.87
C ILE A 43 9.58 3.29 16.33
N VAL A 44 8.54 3.36 17.16
CA VAL A 44 8.68 3.74 18.57
C VAL A 44 9.40 2.65 19.35
N ASP A 45 9.10 1.38 19.05
CA ASP A 45 9.75 0.26 19.72
C ASP A 45 11.20 0.13 19.27
N LEU A 46 11.49 0.40 17.99
CA LEU A 46 12.87 0.53 17.52
C LEU A 46 13.64 1.62 18.28
N ALA A 47 13.06 2.81 18.42
CA ALA A 47 13.69 3.92 19.13
C ALA A 47 13.95 3.57 20.61
N ARG A 48 12.98 2.96 21.30
CA ARG A 48 13.13 2.50 22.69
C ARG A 48 14.23 1.45 22.82
N ASN A 49 14.30 0.50 21.89
CA ASN A 49 15.34 -0.52 21.88
C ASN A 49 16.72 0.08 21.69
N LEU A 50 16.88 1.07 20.80
CA LEU A 50 18.15 1.78 20.62
C LEU A 50 18.58 2.53 21.89
N ILE A 51 17.65 3.19 22.58
CA ILE A 51 17.94 3.86 23.87
C ILE A 51 18.44 2.84 24.90
N LYS A 52 17.73 1.71 25.07
CA LYS A 52 18.11 0.64 26.00
C LYS A 52 19.47 0.04 25.65
N LEU A 53 19.72 -0.27 24.39
CA LEU A 53 20.98 -0.83 23.91
C LEU A 53 22.16 0.14 24.09
N SER A 54 21.90 1.45 24.12
CA SER A 54 22.90 2.47 24.46
C SER A 54 23.21 2.58 25.96
N GLY A 55 22.62 1.73 26.81
CA GLY A 55 22.81 1.75 28.26
C GLY A 55 22.02 2.86 28.97
N LYS A 56 21.04 3.46 28.31
CA LYS A 56 20.23 4.59 28.81
C LYS A 56 18.79 4.16 29.09
N LYS A 57 18.10 4.94 29.92
CA LYS A 57 16.66 4.84 30.17
C LYS A 57 15.90 5.79 29.26
N GLU A 58 14.60 5.53 29.05
CA GLU A 58 13.72 6.42 28.27
C GLU A 58 13.62 7.83 28.90
N ASP A 59 13.82 7.94 30.22
CA ASP A 59 13.87 9.23 30.91
C ASP A 59 15.12 10.05 30.55
N ASP A 60 16.23 9.39 30.18
CA ASP A 60 17.48 10.05 29.77
C ASP A 60 17.38 10.61 28.33
N ILE A 61 16.52 10.02 27.50
CA ILE A 61 16.29 10.41 26.09
C ILE A 61 14.79 10.43 25.80
N ARG A 62 14.20 11.61 25.89
CA ARG A 62 12.76 11.81 25.62
C ARG A 62 12.43 11.58 24.14
N ILE A 63 11.42 10.75 23.89
CA ILE A 63 10.80 10.59 22.57
C ILE A 63 9.68 11.64 22.41
N THR A 64 9.86 12.56 21.46
CA THR A 64 8.84 13.59 21.13
C THR A 64 8.17 13.28 19.79
N TYR A 65 6.84 13.45 19.73
CA TYR A 65 6.07 13.30 18.51
C TYR A 65 5.88 14.64 17.79
N THR A 66 6.25 14.70 16.51
CA THR A 66 6.21 15.91 15.68
C THR A 66 5.01 15.95 14.75
N GLY A 67 4.17 14.91 14.76
CA GLY A 67 3.09 14.74 13.80
C GLY A 67 3.58 14.16 12.46
N ILE A 68 2.63 13.73 11.64
CA ILE A 68 2.85 13.13 10.32
C ILE A 68 3.09 14.24 9.30
N ARG A 69 4.07 14.09 8.42
CA ARG A 69 4.32 15.06 7.34
C ARG A 69 3.32 14.86 6.19
N PRO A 70 3.00 15.90 5.40
CA PRO A 70 2.14 15.75 4.23
C PRO A 70 2.66 14.65 3.28
N GLY A 71 1.79 13.70 2.92
CA GLY A 71 2.11 12.57 2.06
C GLY A 71 2.79 11.37 2.76
N GLU A 72 3.09 11.46 4.06
CA GLU A 72 3.71 10.37 4.79
C GLU A 72 2.68 9.30 5.18
N LYS A 73 2.95 8.04 4.82
CA LYS A 73 2.08 6.91 5.14
C LYS A 73 2.26 6.47 6.59
N MET A 74 1.16 6.09 7.23
CA MET A 74 1.16 5.49 8.56
C MET A 74 1.72 4.06 8.57
N PHE A 75 1.34 3.28 7.56
CA PHE A 75 1.71 1.88 7.37
C PHE A 75 2.18 1.68 5.94
N GLU A 76 3.20 0.85 5.76
CA GLU A 76 3.66 0.43 4.44
C GLU A 76 2.93 -0.85 4.02
N GLU A 77 2.66 -0.96 2.73
CA GLU A 77 2.11 -2.17 2.11
C GLU A 77 3.21 -2.76 1.24
N LEU A 78 3.62 -4.00 1.54
CA LEU A 78 4.65 -4.69 0.78
C LEU A 78 4.14 -5.05 -0.61
N MET A 79 3.09 -5.87 -0.70
CA MET A 79 2.29 -6.16 -1.90
C MET A 79 1.00 -6.88 -1.51
N ASN A 80 -0.03 -6.79 -2.36
CA ASN A 80 -1.23 -7.61 -2.22
C ASN A 80 -0.94 -9.06 -2.65
N LYS A 81 -1.58 -10.04 -1.97
CA LYS A 81 -1.43 -11.48 -2.30
C LYS A 81 -1.76 -11.79 -3.76
N ASP A 82 -2.66 -11.02 -4.36
CA ASP A 82 -3.07 -11.22 -5.74
C ASP A 82 -2.04 -10.73 -6.76
N GLU A 83 -1.10 -9.88 -6.34
CA GLU A 83 -0.09 -9.26 -7.18
C GLU A 83 1.26 -10.00 -7.15
N VAL A 84 1.40 -11.04 -6.34
CA VAL A 84 2.64 -11.84 -6.23
C VAL A 84 2.39 -13.27 -6.68
N HIS A 85 3.36 -13.87 -7.37
CA HIS A 85 3.34 -15.32 -7.59
C HIS A 85 3.53 -16.05 -6.25
N PRO A 86 2.78 -17.15 -5.99
CA PRO A 86 2.89 -17.86 -4.71
C PRO A 86 4.24 -18.54 -4.53
N GLU A 87 4.97 -18.78 -5.62
CA GLU A 87 6.28 -19.42 -5.62
C GLU A 87 7.40 -18.40 -5.40
N GLN A 88 8.31 -18.74 -4.50
CA GLN A 88 9.56 -18.02 -4.30
C GLN A 88 10.55 -18.40 -5.39
N VAL A 89 11.18 -17.41 -6.02
CA VAL A 89 12.28 -17.63 -6.98
C VAL A 89 13.62 -17.83 -6.28
N PHE A 90 13.73 -17.34 -5.04
CA PHE A 90 14.85 -17.55 -4.14
C PHE A 90 14.37 -17.37 -2.69
N GLU A 91 15.16 -17.77 -1.70
CA GLU A 91 14.81 -17.58 -0.29
C GLU A 91 14.34 -16.14 0.00
N LYS A 92 13.07 -16.01 0.38
CA LYS A 92 12.36 -14.73 0.66
C LYS A 92 12.18 -13.80 -0.55
N ILE A 93 12.53 -14.20 -1.77
CA ILE A 93 12.34 -13.37 -2.98
C ILE A 93 11.20 -13.94 -3.82
N TYR A 94 10.28 -13.07 -4.15
CA TYR A 94 9.11 -13.39 -4.96
C TYR A 94 9.10 -12.57 -6.26
N ARG A 95 8.40 -13.11 -7.26
CA ARG A 95 8.12 -12.43 -8.52
C ARG A 95 6.70 -11.85 -8.49
N GLY A 96 6.57 -10.56 -8.77
CA GLY A 96 5.30 -9.88 -8.96
C GLY A 96 4.62 -10.31 -10.26
N LYS A 97 3.29 -10.39 -10.25
CA LYS A 97 2.46 -10.61 -11.44
C LYS A 97 2.34 -9.30 -12.20
N VAL A 98 3.05 -9.19 -13.32
CA VAL A 98 3.02 -7.98 -14.15
C VAL A 98 2.05 -8.16 -15.31
N GLN A 99 1.06 -7.27 -15.39
CA GLN A 99 0.19 -7.19 -16.54
C GLN A 99 0.93 -6.44 -17.66
N HIS A 100 1.05 -7.09 -18.81
CA HIS A 100 1.61 -6.47 -20.00
C HIS A 100 0.46 -5.84 -20.80
N MET A 101 0.59 -4.55 -21.10
CA MET A 101 -0.32 -3.83 -21.99
C MET A 101 0.49 -3.27 -23.15
N LYS A 102 0.00 -3.43 -24.38
CA LYS A 102 0.71 -2.91 -25.56
C LYS A 102 0.62 -1.38 -25.59
N CYS A 103 1.66 -0.69 -26.05
CA CYS A 103 1.63 0.78 -26.19
C CYS A 103 0.40 1.27 -26.95
N ASN A 104 0.01 0.61 -28.04
CA ASN A 104 -1.17 1.00 -28.82
C ASN A 104 -2.48 0.91 -28.02
N GLU A 105 -2.58 -0.03 -27.08
CA GLU A 105 -3.74 -0.14 -26.20
C GLU A 105 -3.75 0.99 -25.17
N VAL A 106 -2.59 1.33 -24.61
CA VAL A 106 -2.43 2.47 -23.71
C VAL A 106 -2.75 3.78 -24.44
N GLU A 107 -2.25 3.96 -25.66
CA GLU A 107 -2.52 5.13 -26.49
C GLU A 107 -4.00 5.24 -26.84
N ALA A 108 -4.65 4.14 -27.20
CA ALA A 108 -6.08 4.12 -27.45
C ALA A 108 -6.87 4.56 -26.21
N ILE A 109 -6.48 4.07 -25.03
CA ILE A 109 -7.08 4.48 -23.75
C ILE A 109 -6.86 5.98 -23.50
N ILE A 110 -5.65 6.49 -23.69
CA ILE A 110 -5.34 7.91 -23.51
C ILE A 110 -6.16 8.77 -24.46
N GLN A 111 -6.21 8.41 -25.75
CA GLN A 111 -6.99 9.14 -26.75
C GLN A 111 -8.48 9.13 -26.41
N ASP A 112 -9.00 8.00 -25.96
CA ASP A 112 -10.39 7.85 -25.54
C ASP A 112 -10.74 8.72 -24.31
N ILE A 113 -9.81 8.85 -23.36
CA ILE A 113 -9.94 9.76 -22.20
C ILE A 113 -9.87 11.23 -22.63
N VAL A 114 -8.93 11.58 -23.51
CA VAL A 114 -8.74 12.96 -23.99
C VAL A 114 -9.96 13.45 -24.76
N ASN A 115 -10.57 12.58 -25.57
CA ASN A 115 -11.74 12.91 -26.37
C ASN A 115 -13.04 12.97 -25.54
N ASP A 116 -13.12 12.22 -24.44
CA ASP A 116 -14.29 12.18 -23.57
C ASP A 116 -13.87 11.86 -22.12
N PHE A 117 -13.58 12.93 -21.38
CA PHE A 117 -13.19 12.86 -19.97
C PHE A 117 -14.44 12.91 -19.08
N SER A 118 -15.01 11.74 -18.77
CA SER A 118 -16.13 11.63 -17.84
C SER A 118 -15.81 10.71 -16.65
N LYS A 119 -16.40 11.05 -15.50
CA LYS A 119 -16.26 10.29 -14.25
C LYS A 119 -16.72 8.85 -14.40
N GLU A 120 -17.81 8.63 -15.14
CA GLU A 120 -18.40 7.32 -15.38
C GLU A 120 -17.47 6.43 -16.20
N LYS A 121 -16.82 7.01 -17.22
CA LYS A 121 -15.87 6.32 -18.08
C LYS A 121 -14.59 5.93 -17.38
N LEU A 122 -14.06 6.80 -16.50
CA LEU A 122 -12.91 6.46 -15.65
C LEU A 122 -13.20 5.27 -14.73
N LEU A 123 -14.45 5.08 -14.30
CA LEU A 123 -14.85 3.99 -13.41
C LEU A 123 -15.07 2.66 -14.12
N THR A 124 -15.39 2.67 -15.42
CA THR A 124 -15.62 1.45 -16.20
C THR A 124 -14.34 0.91 -16.84
N MET A 125 -13.21 1.63 -16.68
CA MET A 125 -11.93 1.21 -17.25
C MET A 125 -11.47 -0.14 -16.67
N PRO A 126 -10.80 -0.99 -17.48
CA PRO A 126 -10.31 -2.28 -17.04
C PRO A 126 -9.43 -2.23 -15.78
N MET A 127 -8.69 -1.14 -15.58
CA MET A 127 -7.87 -0.92 -14.37
C MET A 127 -8.70 -0.54 -13.13
N ALA A 128 -9.84 0.13 -13.29
CA ALA A 128 -10.74 0.52 -12.20
C ALA A 128 -11.54 -0.66 -11.62
N LYS A 129 -11.69 -1.76 -12.38
CA LYS A 129 -12.32 -3.01 -11.88
C LYS A 129 -11.60 -3.58 -10.66
N ARG A 130 -10.30 -3.36 -10.50
CA ARG A 130 -9.55 -3.80 -9.30
C ARG A 130 -10.02 -3.12 -8.02
N GLU A 131 -10.38 -1.84 -8.07
CA GLU A 131 -10.95 -1.12 -6.91
C GLU A 131 -12.35 -1.63 -6.56
N ILE A 132 -13.17 -2.01 -7.55
CA ILE A 132 -14.54 -2.49 -7.30
C ILE A 132 -14.52 -3.88 -6.63
N ILE A 133 -13.64 -4.78 -7.07
CA ILE A 133 -13.46 -6.12 -6.47
C ILE A 133 -12.83 -6.03 -5.07
N MET A 134 -12.07 -4.96 -4.78
CA MET A 134 -11.35 -4.77 -3.52
C MET A 134 -12.25 -4.79 -2.26
N PHE A 135 -13.54 -4.50 -2.42
CA PHE A 135 -14.49 -4.34 -1.31
C PHE A 135 -15.48 -5.50 -1.15
N ASP A 136 -15.46 -6.50 -2.03
CA ASP A 136 -16.36 -7.65 -1.95
C ASP A 136 -16.10 -8.46 -0.65
N ASP A 137 -17.16 -8.73 0.11
CA ASP A 137 -17.15 -9.43 1.41
C ASP A 137 -16.27 -8.76 2.50
N LYS A 138 -15.97 -7.46 2.37
CA LYS A 138 -15.24 -6.68 3.38
C LYS A 138 -16.19 -5.87 4.29
N ILE A 139 -15.71 -5.58 5.51
CA ILE A 139 -16.36 -4.63 6.42
C ILE A 139 -15.76 -3.25 6.17
N LEU A 140 -16.59 -2.30 5.75
CA LEU A 140 -16.18 -0.93 5.45
C LEU A 140 -16.43 -0.02 6.66
N LEU A 141 -15.38 0.61 7.18
CA LEU A 141 -15.45 1.57 8.28
C LEU A 141 -15.37 3.00 7.74
N ILE A 142 -16.41 3.80 7.91
CA ILE A 142 -16.47 5.20 7.49
C ILE A 142 -16.38 6.09 8.72
N THR A 143 -15.25 6.76 8.89
CA THR A 143 -15.02 7.77 9.94
C THR A 143 -14.99 9.16 9.32
N GLY A 144 -16.11 9.89 9.30
CA GLY A 144 -16.19 11.23 8.70
C GLY A 144 -17.61 11.76 8.49
N GLY A 145 -17.74 13.07 8.27
CA GLY A 145 -19.03 13.76 8.09
C GLY A 145 -19.66 13.55 6.70
N THR A 146 -20.99 13.50 6.65
CA THR A 146 -21.83 13.30 5.45
C THR A 146 -21.91 14.56 4.58
N GLY A 147 -20.78 15.03 4.06
CA GLY A 147 -20.74 16.08 3.03
C GLY A 147 -21.15 15.57 1.65
N SER A 148 -21.23 16.46 0.65
CA SER A 148 -21.56 16.10 -0.75
C SER A 148 -20.61 15.04 -1.33
N PHE A 149 -19.31 15.14 -1.01
CA PHE A 149 -18.31 14.15 -1.37
C PHE A 149 -18.51 12.83 -0.63
N GLY A 150 -18.78 12.87 0.68
CA GLY A 150 -19.06 11.70 1.51
C GLY A 150 -20.28 10.91 1.03
N ASN A 151 -21.37 11.61 0.65
CA ASN A 151 -22.57 10.98 0.10
C ASN A 151 -22.33 10.36 -1.29
N ALA A 152 -21.53 11.00 -2.15
CA ALA A 152 -21.15 10.45 -3.44
C ALA A 152 -20.28 9.18 -3.31
N VAL A 153 -19.41 9.15 -2.30
CA VAL A 153 -18.58 8.00 -1.96
C VAL A 153 -19.41 6.88 -1.32
N MET A 154 -20.34 7.21 -0.41
CA MET A 154 -21.30 6.26 0.18
C MET A 154 -22.18 5.58 -0.88
N LYS A 155 -22.74 6.33 -1.83
CA LYS A 155 -23.55 5.74 -2.92
C LYS A 155 -22.76 4.71 -3.72
N ARG A 156 -21.48 4.97 -3.97
CA ARG A 156 -20.60 4.02 -4.67
C ARG A 156 -20.38 2.72 -3.90
N PHE A 157 -20.33 2.77 -2.57
CA PHE A 157 -20.19 1.56 -1.76
C PHE A 157 -21.47 0.74 -1.66
N LEU A 158 -22.64 1.38 -1.76
CA LEU A 158 -23.94 0.68 -1.77
C LEU A 158 -24.16 -0.13 -3.05
N ASP A 159 -23.47 0.22 -4.15
CA ASP A 159 -23.51 -0.51 -5.41
C ASP A 159 -22.50 -1.70 -5.46
N SER A 160 -21.69 -1.89 -4.42
CA SER A 160 -20.71 -2.99 -4.27
C SER A 160 -21.20 -4.09 -3.31
N ASN A 161 -20.68 -5.32 -3.42
CA ASN A 161 -21.07 -6.44 -2.55
C ASN A 161 -20.31 -6.45 -1.21
N VAL A 162 -20.40 -5.34 -0.46
CA VAL A 162 -19.80 -5.20 0.88
C VAL A 162 -20.57 -5.99 1.93
N LYS A 163 -19.85 -6.65 2.84
CA LYS A 163 -20.43 -7.50 3.90
C LYS A 163 -21.16 -6.68 4.96
N GLU A 164 -20.58 -5.56 5.36
CA GLU A 164 -21.10 -4.69 6.41
C GLU A 164 -20.52 -3.28 6.25
N ILE A 165 -21.33 -2.24 6.44
CA ILE A 165 -20.87 -0.84 6.50
C ILE A 165 -21.07 -0.34 7.93
N ARG A 166 -20.00 0.15 8.55
CA ARG A 166 -20.03 0.78 9.89
C ARG A 166 -19.66 2.25 9.79
N ILE A 167 -20.55 3.12 10.24
CA ILE A 167 -20.36 4.57 10.20
C ILE A 167 -20.13 5.06 11.63
N PHE A 168 -18.99 5.72 11.86
CA PHE A 168 -18.68 6.36 13.14
C PHE A 168 -18.53 7.86 12.94
N PHE A 169 -19.36 8.61 13.65
CA PHE A 169 -19.26 10.06 13.72
C PHE A 169 -18.33 10.44 14.88
N THR A 170 -17.16 10.98 14.57
CA THR A 170 -16.37 11.73 15.55
C THR A 170 -17.01 13.11 15.71
N ARG A 171 -17.47 13.44 16.93
CA ARG A 171 -17.86 14.81 17.29
C ARG A 171 -16.66 15.74 17.31
#